data_AF-A0A016S4V0-F1
#
_entry.id   AF-A0A016S4V0-F1
#
_cell.length_a   1.000
_cell.length_b   1.000
_cell.length_c   1.000
_cell.angle_alpha   90.00
_cell.angle_beta   90.00
_cell.angle_gamma   90.00
#
_symmetry.space_group_name_H-M   'P 1'
#
loop_
_entity.id
_entity.type
_entity.pdbx_description
1 polymer ?
#
loop_
_entity_poly.entity_id
_entity_poly.type
_entity_poly.pdbx_seq_one_letter_code
_entity_poly.pdbx_strand_id
1 'polypeptide(L)'
;MLPLTILSHSDRTAGVLLFFGDVIRSVLDPNCSRSGRKAVLACLRVLTHGEESSWDSFFTLYQCLEEPQFHIINPVLPRMDDVLAAVHGGLLSFKWAAALFMRALLHSNGWVRLWSIEKLVSVDPAIMASNQDFLLTTIFDHLNSNDPFWRLLERQNLPSFLESLTHLLQGILLSQDEAARRLFIEGLLSTISKMSSPSSLFFLSEALIKIQVFRLLNAGDLMLIKTVIQKAQHIQHTTMRVVTQFNFVVFFCKMLIPATECVNEVGCLTSFFSRSFPKLFDQFIEMDPIRELLAAQDEPVDFIQLALLNRRDFEKDDFASLLWVRAVLLGEEIQLQKRLELELADRLTAVEDGIDVGLSPDVVEAVDILLCILFASPRDLISLDSGLVQLINGYVLLRIAVASETHAFMVHNIYTGLIKRLKFPAKPFADLCLSLISEEAIPCDRHCLLARVLYDLLDELSEEDVAEILPKIISYLGEKPLAPIRLYRKSMCSRENDTNKQASKLHEFRLKLVLKFLCHLREGPESLLTECVECIDSASAYPVAECYLKISRTLIEKVNCPDLLVSLLRTSIGITNEERKSQNFLPALQHVLRCSLFLLTSILVLVSYD
;
A
#
# COMPACT_ATOMS: atom_id res chain seq x y z
N MET A 1 43.49 -19.51 -44.90
CA MET A 1 44.65 -18.85 -44.26
C MET A 1 45.21 -17.82 -45.23
N LEU A 2 45.11 -16.54 -44.92
CA LEU A 2 45.87 -15.45 -45.53
C LEU A 2 46.70 -14.84 -44.39
N PRO A 3 48.02 -14.62 -44.56
CA PRO A 3 48.87 -14.26 -43.43
C PRO A 3 48.65 -12.80 -43.04
N LEU A 4 48.39 -12.58 -41.75
CA LEU A 4 48.25 -11.28 -41.05
C LEU A 4 49.58 -10.50 -40.97
N THR A 5 50.49 -10.68 -41.92
CA THR A 5 51.84 -10.07 -41.90
C THR A 5 51.89 -8.66 -42.48
N ILE A 6 50.83 -8.13 -43.10
CA ILE A 6 50.84 -6.84 -43.82
C ILE A 6 50.03 -5.74 -43.11
N LEU A 7 50.14 -5.62 -41.79
CA LEU A 7 49.57 -4.47 -41.06
C LEU A 7 50.60 -3.91 -40.08
N SER A 8 50.66 -2.57 -39.99
CA SER A 8 51.50 -1.85 -39.03
C SER A 8 51.10 -2.19 -37.59
N HIS A 9 51.99 -1.98 -36.61
CA HIS A 9 51.74 -2.40 -35.23
C HIS A 9 50.46 -1.77 -34.62
N SER A 10 50.11 -0.54 -35.01
CA SER A 10 48.87 0.15 -34.61
C SER A 10 47.63 -0.43 -35.30
N ASP A 11 47.73 -0.79 -36.58
CA ASP A 11 46.62 -1.37 -37.36
C ASP A 11 46.31 -2.82 -36.95
N ARG A 12 47.33 -3.57 -36.49
CA ARG A 12 47.14 -4.91 -35.92
C ARG A 12 46.36 -4.85 -34.61
N THR A 13 46.68 -3.92 -33.71
CA THR A 13 45.92 -3.72 -32.47
C THR A 13 44.49 -3.29 -32.73
N ALA A 14 44.25 -2.38 -33.68
CA ALA A 14 42.90 -1.95 -34.06
C ALA A 14 42.09 -3.10 -34.72
N GLY A 15 42.70 -3.86 -35.64
CA GLY A 15 42.06 -5.00 -36.30
C GLY A 15 41.74 -6.16 -35.34
N VAL A 16 42.61 -6.41 -34.36
CA VAL A 16 42.38 -7.41 -33.31
C VAL A 16 41.25 -6.98 -32.37
N LEU A 17 41.19 -5.70 -31.97
CA LEU A 17 40.10 -5.16 -31.15
C LEU A 17 38.75 -5.19 -31.87
N LEU A 18 38.72 -4.87 -33.17
CA LEU A 18 37.52 -5.00 -34.02
C LEU A 18 37.08 -6.46 -34.13
N PHE A 19 38.03 -7.38 -34.36
CA PHE A 19 37.75 -8.81 -34.41
C PHE A 19 37.16 -9.34 -33.09
N PHE A 20 37.73 -9.01 -31.93
CA PHE A 20 37.16 -9.40 -30.64
C PHE A 20 35.77 -8.78 -30.40
N GLY A 21 35.54 -7.55 -30.87
CA GLY A 21 34.21 -6.92 -30.86
C GLY A 21 33.19 -7.69 -31.69
N ASP A 22 33.54 -8.08 -32.91
CA ASP A 22 32.66 -8.83 -33.82
C ASP A 22 32.45 -10.29 -33.38
N VAL A 23 33.45 -10.90 -32.75
CA VAL A 23 33.33 -12.21 -32.09
C VAL A 23 32.32 -12.15 -30.96
N ILE A 24 32.43 -11.18 -30.05
CA ILE A 24 31.48 -11.03 -28.94
C ILE A 24 30.06 -10.80 -29.47
N ARG A 25 29.89 -9.94 -30.50
CA ARG A 25 28.59 -9.74 -31.15
C ARG A 25 28.02 -11.03 -31.73
N SER A 26 28.84 -11.82 -32.42
CA SER A 26 28.41 -13.10 -33.02
C SER A 26 28.08 -14.16 -31.98
N VAL A 27 28.78 -14.16 -30.85
CA VAL A 27 28.57 -15.07 -29.71
C VAL A 27 27.31 -14.71 -28.91
N LEU A 28 26.98 -13.42 -28.85
CA LEU A 28 25.78 -12.89 -28.21
C LEU A 28 24.55 -12.86 -29.12
N ASP A 29 24.72 -12.95 -30.44
CA ASP A 29 23.60 -12.91 -31.40
C ASP A 29 22.71 -14.17 -31.28
N PRO A 30 21.45 -14.03 -30.83
CA PRO A 30 20.52 -15.16 -30.73
C PRO A 30 20.22 -15.81 -32.08
N ASN A 31 20.40 -15.09 -33.20
CA ASN A 31 20.16 -15.59 -34.56
C ASN A 31 21.36 -16.33 -35.15
N CYS A 32 22.52 -16.30 -34.49
CA CYS A 32 23.69 -17.05 -34.95
C CYS A 32 23.42 -18.56 -34.85
N SER A 33 23.75 -19.33 -35.89
CA SER A 33 23.58 -20.79 -35.87
C SER A 33 24.58 -21.44 -34.91
N ARG A 34 24.26 -22.64 -34.40
CA ARG A 34 25.18 -23.42 -33.55
C ARG A 34 26.53 -23.66 -34.24
N SER A 35 26.51 -23.98 -35.53
CA SER A 35 27.73 -24.15 -36.34
C SER A 35 28.52 -22.85 -36.51
N GLY A 36 27.82 -21.71 -36.71
CA GLY A 36 28.44 -20.40 -36.77
C GLY A 36 29.18 -20.04 -35.48
N ARG A 37 28.53 -20.21 -34.31
CA ARG A 37 29.17 -20.00 -33.01
C ARG A 37 30.38 -20.90 -32.78
N LYS A 38 30.28 -22.19 -33.12
CA LYS A 38 31.42 -23.13 -33.01
C LYS A 38 32.61 -22.72 -33.86
N ALA A 39 32.37 -22.24 -35.09
CA ALA A 39 33.43 -21.75 -35.95
C ALA A 39 34.11 -20.50 -35.36
N VAL A 40 33.32 -19.56 -34.85
CA VAL A 40 33.82 -18.34 -34.19
C VAL A 40 34.65 -18.68 -32.94
N LEU A 41 34.18 -19.60 -32.10
CA LEU A 41 34.91 -20.05 -30.90
C LEU A 41 36.19 -20.81 -31.24
N ALA A 42 36.20 -21.61 -32.31
CA ALA A 42 37.40 -22.29 -32.76
C ALA A 42 38.49 -21.28 -33.20
N CYS A 43 38.09 -20.23 -33.94
CA CYS A 43 39.00 -19.13 -34.28
C CYS A 43 39.52 -18.41 -33.03
N LEU A 44 38.65 -18.12 -32.07
CA LEU A 44 39.02 -17.49 -30.80
C LEU A 44 40.01 -18.34 -29.99
N ARG A 45 39.82 -19.67 -29.96
CA ARG A 45 40.69 -20.60 -29.24
C ARG A 45 42.11 -20.64 -29.79
N VAL A 46 42.25 -20.54 -31.11
CA VAL A 46 43.56 -20.45 -31.79
C VAL A 46 44.27 -19.14 -31.44
N LEU A 47 43.53 -18.02 -31.37
CA LEU A 47 44.10 -16.70 -31.10
C LEU A 47 44.47 -16.47 -29.63
N THR A 48 43.82 -17.19 -28.72
CA THR A 48 44.00 -17.05 -27.26
C THR A 48 44.94 -18.08 -26.67
N HIS A 49 45.48 -19.01 -27.48
CA HIS A 49 46.25 -20.17 -27.00
C HIS A 49 45.53 -20.93 -25.89
N GLY A 50 44.24 -21.24 -26.12
CA GLY A 50 43.26 -21.63 -25.10
C GLY A 50 43.46 -22.96 -24.35
N GLU A 51 44.69 -23.46 -24.23
CA GLU A 51 45.09 -24.61 -23.42
C GLU A 51 45.83 -24.21 -22.13
N GLU A 52 46.32 -22.97 -22.04
CA GLU A 52 46.87 -22.39 -20.81
C GLU A 52 46.06 -21.13 -20.49
N SER A 53 45.40 -21.04 -19.31
CA SER A 53 44.70 -19.87 -18.72
C SER A 53 43.18 -20.00 -18.49
N SER A 54 42.60 -18.91 -17.96
CA SER A 54 41.16 -18.62 -17.81
C SER A 54 40.31 -18.81 -19.06
N TRP A 55 40.92 -18.88 -20.25
CA TRP A 55 40.23 -19.16 -21.51
C TRP A 55 39.74 -20.61 -21.61
N ASP A 56 40.43 -21.60 -21.02
CA ASP A 56 39.94 -22.99 -21.01
C ASP A 56 38.61 -23.11 -20.24
N SER A 57 38.52 -22.46 -19.07
CA SER A 57 37.29 -22.38 -18.29
C SER A 57 36.16 -21.70 -19.08
N PHE A 58 36.46 -20.61 -19.79
CA PHE A 58 35.48 -19.95 -20.68
C PHE A 58 34.99 -20.88 -21.79
N PHE A 59 35.88 -21.51 -22.56
CA PHE A 59 35.50 -22.37 -23.69
C PHE A 59 34.69 -23.59 -23.24
N THR A 60 35.13 -24.21 -22.14
CA THR A 60 34.46 -25.38 -21.56
C THR A 60 33.04 -25.01 -21.11
N LEU A 61 32.87 -23.91 -20.37
CA LEU A 61 31.55 -23.43 -19.96
C LEU A 61 30.66 -23.14 -21.17
N TYR A 62 31.17 -22.39 -22.15
CA TYR A 62 30.37 -22.02 -23.32
C TYR A 62 29.87 -23.25 -24.07
N GLN A 63 30.74 -24.23 -24.28
CA GLN A 63 30.39 -25.47 -24.97
C GLN A 63 29.37 -26.30 -24.16
N CYS A 64 29.56 -26.43 -22.85
CA CYS A 64 28.62 -27.16 -21.99
C CYS A 64 27.25 -26.47 -21.92
N LEU A 65 27.19 -25.14 -21.94
CA LEU A 65 25.94 -24.37 -22.01
C LEU A 65 25.19 -24.51 -23.35
N GLU A 66 25.74 -25.23 -24.34
CA GLU A 66 24.97 -25.68 -25.51
C GLU A 66 24.18 -26.96 -25.27
N GLU A 67 24.49 -27.72 -24.23
CA GLU A 67 23.81 -28.98 -23.93
C GLU A 67 22.45 -28.73 -23.25
N PRO A 68 21.38 -29.47 -23.61
CA PRO A 68 20.04 -29.19 -23.08
C PRO A 68 19.83 -29.66 -21.63
N GLN A 69 20.67 -30.56 -21.14
CA GLN A 69 20.45 -31.31 -19.89
C GLN A 69 21.23 -30.71 -18.72
N PHE A 70 20.52 -30.27 -17.68
CA PHE A 70 21.13 -29.63 -16.50
C PHE A 70 22.17 -30.50 -15.80
N HIS A 71 21.98 -31.82 -15.72
CA HIS A 71 22.93 -32.71 -15.03
C HIS A 71 24.29 -32.84 -15.74
N ILE A 72 24.36 -32.52 -17.04
CA ILE A 72 25.62 -32.46 -17.80
C ILE A 72 26.32 -31.12 -17.54
N ILE A 73 25.55 -30.04 -17.41
CA ILE A 73 26.07 -28.68 -17.21
C ILE A 73 26.56 -28.48 -15.77
N ASN A 74 25.78 -28.97 -14.79
CA ASN A 74 25.97 -28.68 -13.37
C ASN A 74 27.41 -28.90 -12.84
N PRO A 75 28.12 -29.99 -13.18
CA PRO A 75 29.50 -30.20 -12.74
C PRO A 75 30.51 -29.17 -13.26
N VAL A 76 30.18 -28.48 -14.36
CA VAL A 76 31.07 -27.54 -15.05
C VAL A 76 30.83 -26.10 -14.60
N LEU A 77 29.62 -25.79 -14.10
CA LEU A 77 29.22 -24.47 -13.62
C LEU A 77 30.22 -23.80 -12.64
N PRO A 78 30.88 -24.51 -11.69
CA PRO A 78 31.87 -23.90 -10.81
C PRO A 78 33.05 -23.25 -11.53
N ARG A 79 33.38 -23.65 -12.77
CA ARG A 79 34.43 -23.00 -13.57
C ARG A 79 34.15 -21.52 -13.85
N MET A 80 32.92 -21.05 -13.63
CA MET A 80 32.58 -19.63 -13.74
C MET A 80 33.38 -18.79 -12.75
N ASP A 81 33.75 -19.36 -11.61
CA ASP A 81 34.61 -18.68 -10.63
C ASP A 81 36.00 -18.37 -11.18
N ASP A 82 36.59 -19.27 -11.98
CA ASP A 82 37.88 -19.02 -12.62
C ASP A 82 37.79 -17.85 -13.62
N VAL A 83 36.69 -17.78 -14.37
CA VAL A 83 36.42 -16.70 -15.33
C VAL A 83 36.25 -15.38 -14.60
N LEU A 84 35.48 -15.35 -13.51
CA LEU A 84 35.27 -14.15 -12.70
C LEU A 84 36.55 -13.70 -11.98
N ALA A 85 37.37 -14.63 -11.49
CA ALA A 85 38.68 -14.33 -10.90
C ALA A 85 39.62 -13.71 -11.93
N ALA A 86 39.61 -14.19 -13.18
CA ALA A 86 40.37 -13.60 -14.27
C ALA A 86 39.85 -12.21 -14.65
N VAL A 87 38.54 -11.97 -14.57
CA VAL A 87 37.96 -10.63 -14.76
C VAL A 87 38.40 -9.67 -13.64
N HIS A 88 38.33 -10.12 -12.39
CA HIS A 88 38.77 -9.34 -11.24
C HIS A 88 40.26 -8.99 -11.34
N GLY A 89 41.10 -9.94 -11.74
CA GLY A 89 42.54 -9.74 -11.96
C GLY A 89 42.89 -8.96 -13.23
N GLY A 90 41.91 -8.47 -14.01
CA GLY A 90 42.13 -7.72 -15.26
C GLY A 90 42.68 -8.55 -16.43
N LEU A 91 42.74 -9.89 -16.29
CA LEU A 91 43.20 -10.81 -17.32
C LEU A 91 42.14 -11.06 -18.41
N LEU A 92 40.86 -10.86 -18.07
CA LEU A 92 39.74 -11.02 -18.98
C LEU A 92 38.77 -9.83 -18.87
N SER A 93 38.24 -9.35 -20.00
CA SER A 93 37.18 -8.34 -19.95
C SER A 93 35.86 -8.96 -19.45
N PHE A 94 35.09 -8.22 -18.64
CA PHE A 94 33.76 -8.64 -18.19
C PHE A 94 32.81 -9.02 -19.35
N LYS A 95 33.01 -8.48 -20.55
CA LYS A 95 32.20 -8.84 -21.74
C LYS A 95 32.18 -10.34 -22.03
N TRP A 96 33.25 -11.07 -21.68
CA TRP A 96 33.30 -12.53 -21.84
C TRP A 96 32.50 -13.25 -20.77
N ALA A 97 32.59 -12.82 -19.52
CA ALA A 97 31.72 -13.33 -18.45
C ALA A 97 30.24 -13.03 -18.76
N ALA A 98 29.94 -11.82 -19.24
CA ALA A 98 28.61 -11.43 -19.69
C ALA A 98 28.07 -12.32 -20.82
N ALA A 99 28.93 -12.76 -21.75
CA ALA A 99 28.53 -13.70 -22.80
C ALA A 99 28.12 -15.07 -22.26
N LEU A 100 28.84 -15.59 -21.26
CA LEU A 100 28.45 -16.83 -20.58
C LEU A 100 27.14 -16.66 -19.81
N PHE A 101 26.99 -15.55 -19.08
CA PHE A 101 25.76 -15.26 -18.35
C PHE A 101 24.55 -15.11 -19.29
N MET A 102 24.67 -14.36 -20.38
CA MET A 102 23.59 -14.22 -21.38
C MET A 102 23.20 -15.58 -21.95
N ARG A 103 24.19 -16.43 -22.28
CA ARG A 103 23.92 -17.76 -22.79
C ARG A 103 23.15 -18.62 -21.79
N ALA A 104 23.52 -18.54 -20.52
CA ALA A 104 22.91 -19.32 -19.45
C ALA A 104 21.53 -18.77 -19.03
N LEU A 105 21.32 -17.45 -19.07
CA LEU A 105 20.03 -16.79 -18.83
C LEU A 105 19.01 -17.06 -19.93
N LEU A 106 19.45 -17.20 -21.18
CA LEU A 106 18.60 -17.56 -22.33
C LEU A 106 18.46 -19.07 -22.52
N HIS A 107 18.98 -19.87 -21.59
CA HIS A 107 18.96 -21.32 -21.69
C HIS A 107 17.53 -21.88 -21.60
N SER A 108 17.23 -22.96 -22.32
CA SER A 108 15.90 -23.59 -22.33
C SER A 108 15.51 -24.20 -20.97
N ASN A 109 16.49 -24.74 -20.25
CA ASN A 109 16.33 -25.29 -18.91
C ASN A 109 16.27 -24.19 -17.82
N GLY A 110 15.16 -24.13 -17.08
CA GLY A 110 14.95 -23.13 -16.03
C GLY A 110 15.89 -23.22 -14.82
N TRP A 111 16.49 -24.38 -14.56
CA TRP A 111 17.50 -24.51 -13.50
C TRP A 111 18.85 -23.89 -13.86
N VAL A 112 19.21 -23.90 -15.14
CA VAL A 112 20.40 -23.17 -15.65
C VAL A 112 20.16 -21.67 -15.54
N ARG A 113 18.98 -21.21 -15.96
CA ARG A 113 18.60 -19.79 -15.82
C ARG A 113 18.65 -19.35 -14.37
N LEU A 114 18.06 -20.12 -13.45
CA LEU A 114 18.08 -19.82 -12.03
C LEU A 114 19.52 -19.78 -11.48
N TRP A 115 20.33 -20.79 -11.76
CA TRP A 115 21.74 -20.81 -11.33
C TRP A 115 22.49 -19.56 -11.82
N SER A 116 22.21 -19.11 -13.04
CA SER A 116 22.85 -17.91 -13.61
C SER A 116 22.51 -16.66 -12.82
N ILE A 117 21.24 -16.51 -12.42
CA ILE A 117 20.78 -15.41 -11.58
C ILE A 117 21.41 -15.50 -10.18
N GLU A 118 21.39 -16.69 -9.55
CA GLU A 118 22.03 -16.94 -8.24
C GLU A 118 23.54 -16.63 -8.27
N LYS A 119 24.22 -17.02 -9.35
CA LYS A 119 25.64 -16.76 -9.53
C LYS A 119 25.91 -15.27 -9.78
N LEU A 120 25.06 -14.59 -10.54
CA LEU A 120 25.19 -13.15 -10.80
C LEU A 120 25.04 -12.31 -9.54
N VAL A 121 24.05 -12.61 -8.69
CA VAL A 121 23.84 -11.86 -7.43
C VAL A 121 24.94 -12.11 -6.40
N SER A 122 25.78 -13.14 -6.60
CA SER A 122 26.93 -13.45 -5.75
C SER A 122 28.27 -13.00 -6.34
N VAL A 123 28.27 -12.30 -7.48
CA VAL A 123 29.49 -11.71 -8.05
C VAL A 123 30.00 -10.59 -7.15
N ASP A 124 31.32 -10.43 -7.10
CA ASP A 124 31.98 -9.30 -6.43
C ASP A 124 31.36 -7.95 -6.89
N PRO A 125 30.82 -7.15 -5.96
CA PRO A 125 30.20 -5.87 -6.28
C PRO A 125 31.12 -4.90 -7.04
N ALA A 126 32.44 -4.97 -6.86
CA ALA A 126 33.38 -4.11 -7.59
C ALA A 126 33.37 -4.39 -9.11
N ILE A 127 33.22 -5.67 -9.49
CA ILE A 127 33.09 -6.07 -10.91
C ILE A 127 31.77 -5.52 -11.47
N MET A 128 30.66 -5.68 -10.73
CA MET A 128 29.35 -5.19 -11.18
C MET A 128 29.25 -3.67 -11.18
N ALA A 129 29.92 -2.96 -10.28
CA ALA A 129 29.95 -1.50 -10.23
C ALA A 129 30.48 -0.89 -11.53
N SER A 130 31.48 -1.53 -12.15
CA SER A 130 32.03 -1.12 -13.44
C SER A 130 31.17 -1.54 -14.64
N ASN A 131 30.15 -2.38 -14.42
CA ASN A 131 29.34 -3.02 -15.46
C ASN A 131 27.83 -2.96 -15.13
N GLN A 132 27.40 -1.94 -14.41
CA GLN A 132 26.05 -1.84 -13.84
C GLN A 132 24.92 -1.90 -14.88
N ASP A 133 25.17 -1.43 -16.10
CA ASP A 133 24.19 -1.49 -17.20
C ASP A 133 23.78 -2.94 -17.49
N PHE A 134 24.70 -3.90 -17.35
CA PHE A 134 24.39 -5.31 -17.52
C PHE A 134 23.38 -5.79 -16.46
N LEU A 135 23.58 -5.41 -15.21
CA LEU A 135 22.65 -5.71 -14.12
C LEU A 135 21.28 -5.08 -14.38
N LEU A 136 21.25 -3.77 -14.67
CA LEU A 136 20.02 -2.99 -14.85
C LEU A 136 19.17 -3.40 -16.05
N THR A 137 19.81 -3.82 -17.15
CA THR A 137 19.13 -4.17 -18.41
C THR A 137 18.88 -5.66 -18.57
N THR A 138 19.70 -6.52 -17.95
CA THR A 138 19.61 -7.97 -18.20
C THR A 138 19.02 -8.69 -17.00
N ILE A 139 19.56 -8.50 -15.80
CA ILE A 139 19.17 -9.31 -14.64
C ILE A 139 17.75 -8.97 -14.22
N PHE A 140 17.41 -7.69 -14.11
CA PHE A 140 16.08 -7.27 -13.70
C PHE A 140 14.99 -7.70 -14.68
N ASP A 141 15.28 -7.76 -15.98
CA ASP A 141 14.36 -8.31 -16.98
C ASP A 141 14.07 -9.79 -16.72
N HIS A 142 15.09 -10.58 -16.38
CA HIS A 142 14.92 -12.00 -16.02
C HIS A 142 14.27 -12.19 -14.64
N LEU A 143 14.46 -11.24 -13.72
CA LEU A 143 13.74 -11.20 -12.45
C LEU A 143 12.29 -10.74 -12.61
N ASN A 144 11.88 -10.12 -13.73
CA ASN A 144 10.50 -9.71 -13.99
C ASN A 144 9.59 -10.90 -14.39
N SER A 145 9.69 -12.00 -13.66
CA SER A 145 8.90 -13.22 -13.83
C SER A 145 8.70 -13.90 -12.49
N ASN A 146 7.63 -14.69 -12.35
CA ASN A 146 7.40 -15.53 -11.17
C ASN A 146 8.33 -16.77 -11.14
N ASP A 147 8.85 -17.17 -12.31
CA ASP A 147 9.57 -18.42 -12.54
C ASP A 147 10.84 -18.58 -11.68
N PRO A 148 11.72 -17.57 -11.52
CA PRO A 148 12.89 -17.67 -10.65
C PRO A 148 12.52 -17.84 -9.17
N PHE A 149 11.58 -17.04 -8.68
CA PHE A 149 11.19 -17.03 -7.27
C PHE A 149 10.48 -18.31 -6.85
N TRP A 150 9.63 -18.86 -7.72
CA TRP A 150 8.98 -20.14 -7.45
C TRP A 150 9.99 -21.27 -7.25
N ARG A 151 11.05 -21.33 -8.08
CA ARG A 151 12.11 -22.34 -7.92
C ARG A 151 13.00 -22.10 -6.71
N LEU A 152 13.26 -20.83 -6.35
CA LEU A 152 13.98 -20.50 -5.11
C LEU A 152 13.20 -20.96 -3.87
N LEU A 153 11.87 -20.82 -3.89
CA LEU A 153 11.00 -21.33 -2.83
C LEU A 153 11.01 -22.86 -2.79
N GLU A 154 10.94 -23.54 -3.94
CA GLU A 154 11.01 -25.00 -4.03
C GLU A 154 12.32 -25.54 -3.43
N ARG A 155 13.44 -24.83 -3.63
CA ARG A 155 14.76 -25.17 -3.05
C ARG A 155 15.00 -24.62 -1.65
N GLN A 156 14.05 -23.89 -1.07
CA GLN A 156 14.21 -23.19 0.22
C GLN A 156 15.42 -22.23 0.28
N ASN A 157 15.86 -21.71 -0.87
CA ASN A 157 17.05 -20.85 -0.98
C ASN A 157 16.73 -19.35 -1.13
N LEU A 158 15.44 -18.99 -1.14
CA LEU A 158 15.01 -17.60 -1.32
C LEU A 158 15.64 -16.60 -0.32
N PRO A 159 15.72 -16.88 1.00
CA PRO A 159 16.32 -15.92 1.94
C PRO A 159 17.78 -15.59 1.63
N SER A 160 18.60 -16.62 1.34
CA SER A 160 20.01 -16.48 0.96
C SER A 160 20.18 -15.72 -0.36
N PHE A 161 19.29 -15.98 -1.32
CA PHE A 161 19.25 -15.24 -2.58
C PHE A 161 18.99 -13.75 -2.35
N LEU A 162 18.01 -13.39 -1.51
CA LEU A 162 17.70 -11.99 -1.22
C LEU A 162 18.83 -11.29 -0.47
N GLU A 163 19.50 -11.98 0.45
CA GLU A 163 20.68 -11.46 1.14
C GLU A 163 21.85 -11.19 0.17
N SER A 164 22.10 -12.13 -0.75
CA SER A 164 23.12 -11.96 -1.79
C SER A 164 22.79 -10.77 -2.70
N LEU A 165 21.52 -10.63 -3.10
CA LEU A 165 21.06 -9.49 -3.89
C LEU A 165 21.23 -8.16 -3.14
N THR A 166 20.86 -8.10 -1.85
CA THR A 166 21.11 -6.91 -1.02
C THR A 166 22.60 -6.58 -0.96
N HIS A 167 23.46 -7.58 -0.69
CA HIS A 167 24.91 -7.39 -0.62
C HIS A 167 25.48 -6.87 -1.95
N LEU A 168 25.02 -7.41 -3.08
CA LEU A 168 25.43 -6.93 -4.39
C LEU A 168 25.05 -5.46 -4.61
N LEU A 169 23.77 -5.11 -4.41
CA LEU A 169 23.27 -3.75 -4.65
C LEU A 169 23.95 -2.73 -3.72
N GLN A 170 24.09 -3.07 -2.44
CA GLN A 170 24.79 -2.22 -1.48
C GLN A 170 26.29 -2.11 -1.81
N GLY A 171 26.94 -3.19 -2.20
CA GLY A 171 28.35 -3.19 -2.56
C GLY A 171 28.64 -2.34 -3.80
N ILE A 172 27.74 -2.34 -4.80
CA ILE A 172 27.84 -1.45 -5.97
C ILE A 172 27.83 0.01 -5.51
N LEU A 173 26.87 0.36 -4.66
CA LEU A 173 26.76 1.72 -4.12
C LEU A 173 28.04 2.11 -3.35
N LEU A 174 28.56 1.23 -2.49
CA LEU A 174 29.79 1.52 -1.73
C LEU A 174 31.04 1.65 -2.60
N SER A 175 31.10 0.94 -3.74
CA SER A 175 32.27 0.89 -4.61
C SER A 175 32.37 2.04 -5.62
N GLN A 176 31.34 2.89 -5.69
CA GLN A 176 31.24 3.98 -6.67
C GLN A 176 31.43 5.36 -6.02
N ASP A 177 31.73 6.37 -6.83
CA ASP A 177 31.64 7.78 -6.43
C ASP A 177 30.16 8.25 -6.39
N GLU A 178 29.93 9.45 -5.85
CA GLU A 178 28.57 9.97 -5.64
C GLU A 178 27.76 10.10 -6.95
N ALA A 179 28.41 10.53 -8.05
CA ALA A 179 27.76 10.70 -9.34
C ALA A 179 27.34 9.35 -9.94
N ALA A 180 28.22 8.34 -9.91
CA ALA A 180 27.91 7.00 -10.38
C ALA A 180 26.86 6.31 -9.52
N ARG A 181 26.89 6.47 -8.18
CA ARG A 181 25.84 5.98 -7.27
C ARG A 181 24.47 6.52 -7.64
N ARG A 182 24.39 7.83 -7.90
CA ARG A 182 23.12 8.47 -8.29
C ARG A 182 22.59 7.88 -9.60
N LEU A 183 23.44 7.77 -10.62
CA LEU A 183 23.06 7.15 -11.90
C LEU A 183 22.60 5.70 -11.73
N PHE A 184 23.25 4.94 -10.84
CA PHE A 184 22.83 3.58 -10.53
C PHE A 184 21.42 3.52 -9.94
N ILE A 185 21.13 4.35 -8.92
CA ILE A 185 19.81 4.41 -8.30
C ILE A 185 18.76 4.86 -9.32
N GLU A 186 19.00 5.92 -10.09
CA GLU A 186 18.06 6.38 -11.13
C GLU A 186 17.76 5.27 -12.15
N GLY A 187 18.80 4.55 -12.59
CA GLY A 187 18.67 3.38 -13.47
C GLY A 187 17.86 2.25 -12.83
N LEU A 188 18.12 1.93 -11.57
CA LEU A 188 17.39 0.94 -10.79
C LEU A 188 15.90 1.30 -10.66
N LEU A 189 15.59 2.56 -10.33
CA LEU A 189 14.22 3.06 -10.23
C LEU A 189 13.50 2.99 -11.58
N SER A 190 14.18 3.38 -12.67
CA SER A 190 13.62 3.26 -14.02
C SER A 190 13.29 1.81 -14.36
N THR A 191 14.20 0.89 -14.07
CA THR A 191 13.98 -0.54 -14.31
C THR A 191 12.81 -1.08 -13.49
N ILE A 192 12.75 -0.80 -12.18
CA ILE A 192 11.63 -1.22 -11.33
C ILE A 192 10.30 -0.66 -11.84
N SER A 193 10.27 0.60 -12.31
CA SER A 193 9.05 1.23 -12.84
C SER A 193 8.47 0.52 -14.07
N LYS A 194 9.30 -0.25 -14.80
CA LYS A 194 8.91 -1.03 -15.98
C LYS A 194 8.50 -2.46 -15.65
N MET A 195 8.75 -2.94 -14.43
CA MET A 195 8.39 -4.30 -14.04
C MET A 195 6.87 -4.48 -13.96
N SER A 196 6.43 -5.69 -14.30
CA SER A 196 5.02 -6.07 -14.37
C SER A 196 4.66 -7.22 -13.43
N SER A 197 5.65 -7.97 -12.94
CA SER A 197 5.46 -9.11 -12.06
C SER A 197 5.28 -8.70 -10.59
N PRO A 198 4.13 -9.01 -9.95
CA PRO A 198 3.87 -8.71 -8.53
C PRO A 198 4.90 -9.35 -7.59
N SER A 199 5.25 -10.61 -7.81
CA SER A 199 6.21 -11.35 -6.98
C SER A 199 7.59 -10.69 -7.02
N SER A 200 7.99 -10.23 -8.20
CA SER A 200 9.27 -9.58 -8.38
C SER A 200 9.34 -8.26 -7.63
N LEU A 201 8.29 -7.42 -7.72
CA LEU A 201 8.22 -6.17 -6.94
C LEU A 201 8.32 -6.44 -5.44
N PHE A 202 7.59 -7.43 -4.93
CA PHE A 202 7.62 -7.80 -3.52
C PHE A 202 9.02 -8.26 -3.07
N PHE A 203 9.61 -9.26 -3.74
CA PHE A 203 10.91 -9.78 -3.35
C PHE A 203 12.06 -8.79 -3.54
N LEU A 204 11.98 -7.93 -4.57
CA LEU A 204 12.94 -6.83 -4.70
C LEU A 204 12.79 -5.81 -3.57
N SER A 205 11.56 -5.47 -3.17
CA SER A 205 11.35 -4.57 -2.04
C SER A 205 11.97 -5.11 -0.73
N GLU A 206 11.91 -6.42 -0.50
CA GLU A 206 12.53 -7.10 0.65
C GLU A 206 14.07 -7.04 0.64
N ALA A 207 14.69 -7.00 -0.54
CA ALA A 207 16.12 -6.82 -0.67
C ALA A 207 16.52 -5.34 -0.52
N LEU A 208 15.75 -4.43 -1.10
CA LEU A 208 16.04 -2.99 -1.13
C LEU A 208 15.86 -2.31 0.23
N ILE A 209 14.85 -2.70 1.01
CA ILE A 209 14.64 -2.15 2.36
C ILE A 209 15.87 -2.34 3.25
N LYS A 210 16.69 -3.37 3.02
CA LYS A 210 17.89 -3.70 3.81
C LYS A 210 19.11 -2.84 3.45
N ILE A 211 19.10 -2.15 2.32
CA ILE A 211 20.20 -1.27 1.91
C ILE A 211 20.38 -0.15 2.95
N GLN A 212 21.63 0.24 3.19
CA GLN A 212 21.99 1.34 4.08
C GLN A 212 21.60 2.71 3.52
N VAL A 213 21.82 3.76 4.30
CA VAL A 213 21.48 5.14 3.95
C VAL A 213 22.55 5.72 3.01
N PHE A 214 22.12 6.36 1.91
CA PHE A 214 23.03 6.97 0.93
C PHE A 214 22.71 8.42 0.54
N ARG A 215 21.48 8.93 0.79
CA ARG A 215 21.09 10.35 0.59
C ARG A 215 21.49 10.92 -0.80
N LEU A 216 21.02 10.30 -1.88
CA LEU A 216 21.37 10.60 -3.27
C LEU A 216 20.27 11.32 -4.06
N LEU A 217 19.00 11.13 -3.68
CA LEU A 217 17.81 11.58 -4.41
C LEU A 217 17.30 12.92 -3.89
N ASN A 218 16.79 13.76 -4.78
CA ASN A 218 16.24 15.08 -4.44
C ASN A 218 14.74 15.18 -4.79
N ALA A 219 14.17 16.38 -4.64
CA ALA A 219 12.75 16.62 -4.92
C ALA A 219 12.35 16.31 -6.38
N GLY A 220 13.27 16.46 -7.34
CA GLY A 220 13.04 16.13 -8.75
C GLY A 220 12.78 14.63 -9.00
N ASP A 221 13.27 13.76 -8.11
CA ASP A 221 13.15 12.30 -8.24
C ASP A 221 11.83 11.76 -7.69
N LEU A 222 11.04 12.59 -6.99
CA LEU A 222 9.82 12.19 -6.30
C LEU A 222 8.73 11.65 -7.24
N MET A 223 8.66 12.16 -8.47
CA MET A 223 7.69 11.66 -9.46
C MET A 223 7.99 10.22 -9.89
N LEU A 224 9.28 9.88 -10.05
CA LEU A 224 9.71 8.51 -10.35
C LEU A 224 9.45 7.58 -9.17
N ILE A 225 9.74 8.05 -7.95
CA ILE A 225 9.43 7.33 -6.70
C ILE A 225 7.93 7.02 -6.59
N LYS A 226 7.07 8.02 -6.76
CA LYS A 226 5.61 7.86 -6.73
C LYS A 226 5.14 6.85 -7.79
N THR A 227 5.72 6.89 -8.99
CA THR A 227 5.42 5.93 -10.07
C THR A 227 5.73 4.50 -9.67
N VAL A 228 6.88 4.25 -9.01
CA VAL A 228 7.28 2.91 -8.54
C VAL A 228 6.32 2.41 -7.46
N ILE A 229 5.94 3.24 -6.48
CA ILE A 229 5.00 2.84 -5.42
C ILE A 229 3.60 2.56 -6.00
N GLN A 230 3.17 3.36 -6.97
CA GLN A 230 1.89 3.15 -7.66
C GLN A 230 1.87 1.82 -8.42
N LYS A 231 3.01 1.34 -8.97
CA LYS A 231 3.06 0.00 -9.58
C LYS A 231 2.74 -1.11 -8.58
N ALA A 232 3.15 -0.97 -7.32
CA ALA A 232 2.79 -1.92 -6.27
C ALA A 232 1.27 -1.96 -5.99
N GLN A 233 0.50 -0.92 -6.37
CA GLN A 233 -0.97 -0.93 -6.20
C GLN A 233 -1.66 -2.04 -7.01
N HIS A 234 -1.05 -2.47 -8.13
CA HIS A 234 -1.57 -3.54 -8.97
C HIS A 234 -1.41 -4.95 -8.35
N ILE A 235 -0.68 -5.08 -7.24
CA ILE A 235 -0.60 -6.33 -6.49
C ILE A 235 -1.97 -6.61 -5.86
N GLN A 236 -2.60 -7.71 -6.28
CA GLN A 236 -3.97 -8.07 -5.86
C GLN A 236 -4.05 -8.45 -4.38
N HIS A 237 -3.01 -9.12 -3.87
CA HIS A 237 -2.99 -9.57 -2.47
C HIS A 237 -2.66 -8.40 -1.54
N THR A 238 -3.64 -7.96 -0.74
CA THR A 238 -3.54 -6.76 0.11
C THR A 238 -2.31 -6.74 1.01
N THR A 239 -2.01 -7.82 1.74
CA THR A 239 -0.85 -7.87 2.65
C THR A 239 0.47 -7.68 1.90
N MET A 240 0.67 -8.45 0.82
CA MET A 240 1.85 -8.35 -0.04
C MET A 240 1.99 -6.95 -0.64
N ARG A 241 0.89 -6.34 -1.11
CA ARG A 241 0.86 -4.95 -1.60
C ARG A 241 1.35 -3.96 -0.54
N VAL A 242 0.75 -4.00 0.65
CA VAL A 242 1.05 -3.07 1.74
C VAL A 242 2.51 -3.20 2.19
N VAL A 243 3.02 -4.42 2.35
CA VAL A 243 4.42 -4.67 2.71
C VAL A 243 5.36 -4.17 1.61
N THR A 244 5.05 -4.44 0.33
CA THR A 244 5.85 -3.93 -0.80
C THR A 244 5.94 -2.41 -0.80
N GLN A 245 4.80 -1.73 -0.58
CA GLN A 245 4.73 -0.27 -0.51
C GLN A 245 5.55 0.26 0.68
N PHE A 246 5.36 -0.31 1.87
CA PHE A 246 6.13 0.04 3.06
C PHE A 246 7.65 -0.08 2.81
N ASN A 247 8.09 -1.23 2.28
CA ASN A 247 9.49 -1.48 1.98
C ASN A 247 10.10 -0.47 1.01
N PHE A 248 9.37 -0.16 -0.07
CA PHE A 248 9.79 0.86 -1.03
C PHE A 248 9.87 2.25 -0.39
N VAL A 249 8.86 2.66 0.40
CA VAL A 249 8.88 3.98 1.07
C VAL A 249 10.06 4.10 2.02
N VAL A 250 10.35 3.07 2.82
CA VAL A 250 11.53 3.03 3.70
C VAL A 250 12.82 3.15 2.89
N PHE A 251 12.97 2.36 1.82
CA PHE A 251 14.13 2.43 0.93
C PHE A 251 14.31 3.82 0.34
N PHE A 252 13.24 4.44 -0.18
CA PHE A 252 13.33 5.79 -0.76
C PHE A 252 13.69 6.84 0.28
N CYS A 253 13.14 6.76 1.49
CA CYS A 253 13.51 7.68 2.56
C CYS A 253 15.00 7.55 2.94
N LYS A 254 15.62 6.37 2.87
CA LYS A 254 17.07 6.19 3.03
C LYS A 254 17.89 6.79 1.88
N MET A 255 17.29 6.91 0.69
CA MET A 255 17.92 7.48 -0.49
C MET A 255 17.67 8.98 -0.63
N LEU A 256 16.65 9.56 0.00
CA LEU A 256 16.34 10.98 -0.11
C LEU A 256 17.33 11.85 0.68
N ILE A 257 17.77 12.94 0.04
CA ILE A 257 18.51 14.02 0.66
C ILE A 257 17.59 14.73 1.66
N PRO A 258 18.06 15.08 2.87
CA PRO A 258 17.25 15.73 3.88
C PRO A 258 16.96 17.21 3.56
N ALA A 259 16.22 17.47 2.50
CA ALA A 259 15.74 18.80 2.13
C ALA A 259 14.28 18.96 2.56
N THR A 260 13.87 20.19 2.92
CA THR A 260 12.49 20.50 3.33
C THR A 260 11.48 19.98 2.31
N GLU A 261 11.69 20.24 1.02
CA GLU A 261 10.83 19.77 -0.08
C GLU A 261 10.64 18.24 -0.08
N CYS A 262 11.71 17.48 0.14
CA CYS A 262 11.66 16.02 0.19
C CYS A 262 10.89 15.53 1.41
N VAL A 263 11.15 16.11 2.59
CA VAL A 263 10.50 15.74 3.85
C VAL A 263 8.99 16.00 3.78
N ASN A 264 8.59 17.11 3.15
CA ASN A 264 7.18 17.46 2.98
C ASN A 264 6.40 16.44 2.15
N GLU A 265 7.07 15.75 1.24
CA GLU A 265 6.45 14.78 0.35
C GLU A 265 6.40 13.37 0.93
N VAL A 266 7.08 13.11 2.05
CA VAL A 266 7.05 11.81 2.73
C VAL A 266 5.63 11.44 3.15
N GLY A 267 4.79 12.40 3.55
CA GLY A 267 3.40 12.14 3.95
C GLY A 267 2.55 11.56 2.82
N CYS A 268 2.78 12.00 1.58
CA CYS A 268 2.15 11.41 0.39
C CYS A 268 2.65 9.99 0.13
N LEU A 269 3.88 9.65 0.54
CA LEU A 269 4.44 8.31 0.34
C LEU A 269 3.95 7.33 1.42
N THR A 270 3.86 7.76 2.68
CA THR A 270 3.41 6.89 3.78
C THR A 270 1.92 6.56 3.69
N SER A 271 1.12 7.44 3.10
CA SER A 271 -0.33 7.25 2.94
C SER A 271 -0.68 6.01 2.11
N PHE A 272 0.23 5.54 1.24
CA PHE A 272 0.04 4.32 0.47
C PHE A 272 -0.11 3.07 1.35
N PHE A 273 0.53 3.02 2.52
CA PHE A 273 0.47 1.85 3.41
C PHE A 273 -0.25 2.14 4.74
N SER A 274 -0.11 3.34 5.30
CA SER A 274 -0.64 3.70 6.63
C SER A 274 -2.17 3.60 6.71
N ARG A 275 -2.87 3.92 5.62
CA ARG A 275 -4.33 3.85 5.54
C ARG A 275 -4.85 2.41 5.59
N SER A 276 -4.10 1.48 5.02
CA SER A 276 -4.45 0.06 5.04
C SER A 276 -4.02 -0.62 6.34
N PHE A 277 -2.89 -0.19 6.91
CA PHE A 277 -2.31 -0.76 8.12
C PHE A 277 -1.66 0.34 8.98
N PRO A 278 -2.44 1.02 9.84
CA PRO A 278 -1.94 2.16 10.63
C PRO A 278 -0.71 1.85 11.49
N LYS A 279 -0.63 0.63 12.03
CA LYS A 279 0.52 0.19 12.86
C LYS A 279 1.87 0.25 12.15
N LEU A 280 1.89 0.19 10.82
CA LEU A 280 3.14 0.32 10.06
C LEU A 280 3.66 1.76 10.06
N PHE A 281 2.77 2.75 10.24
CA PHE A 281 3.19 4.15 10.37
C PHE A 281 3.99 4.35 11.66
N ASP A 282 3.54 3.79 12.78
CA ASP A 282 4.27 3.82 14.05
C ASP A 282 5.64 3.15 13.91
N GLN A 283 5.71 1.99 13.25
CA GLN A 283 6.98 1.31 12.97
C GLN A 283 7.90 2.15 12.08
N PHE A 284 7.35 2.84 11.07
CA PHE A 284 8.09 3.68 10.14
C PHE A 284 8.78 4.85 10.86
N ILE A 285 8.06 5.58 11.71
CA ILE A 285 8.59 6.77 12.40
C ILE A 285 9.63 6.43 13.47
N GLU A 286 9.64 5.20 13.99
CA GLU A 286 10.64 4.75 14.97
C GLU A 286 11.98 4.34 14.35
N MET A 287 12.07 4.21 13.02
CA MET A 287 13.31 3.81 12.36
C MET A 287 14.34 4.95 12.36
N ASP A 288 15.57 4.68 12.81
CA ASP A 288 16.64 5.71 12.90
C ASP A 288 16.83 6.52 11.60
N PRO A 289 16.92 5.90 10.39
CA PRO A 289 17.09 6.65 9.15
C PRO A 289 15.94 7.61 8.82
N ILE A 290 14.75 7.30 9.31
CA ILE A 290 13.54 8.10 9.12
C ILE A 290 13.53 9.24 10.13
N ARG A 291 13.87 8.97 11.39
CA ARG A 291 14.02 10.00 12.42
C ARG A 291 15.05 11.04 12.02
N GLU A 292 16.20 10.61 11.50
CA GLU A 292 17.23 11.50 10.95
C GLU A 292 16.71 12.36 9.81
N LEU A 293 15.97 11.76 8.86
CA LEU A 293 15.39 12.48 7.72
C LEU A 293 14.38 13.54 8.19
N LEU A 294 13.51 13.20 9.14
CA LEU A 294 12.47 14.09 9.65
C LEU A 294 13.04 15.20 10.54
N ALA A 295 14.13 14.93 11.26
CA ALA A 295 14.80 15.89 12.13
C ALA A 295 15.67 16.91 11.36
N ALA A 296 15.95 16.67 10.07
CA ALA A 296 16.78 17.57 9.29
C ALA A 296 16.10 18.95 9.09
N GLN A 297 16.79 20.01 9.49
CA GLN A 297 16.42 21.40 9.26
C GLN A 297 17.54 22.10 8.49
N ASP A 298 17.27 22.50 7.25
CA ASP A 298 18.16 23.43 6.53
C ASP A 298 17.83 24.90 6.90
N GLU A 299 16.56 25.22 7.15
CA GLU A 299 16.08 26.56 7.52
C GLU A 299 14.82 26.49 8.42
N PRO A 300 14.50 27.55 9.21
CA PRO A 300 13.24 27.64 9.94
C PRO A 300 12.07 27.78 8.97
N VAL A 301 11.43 26.65 8.64
CA VAL A 301 10.27 26.62 7.76
C VAL A 301 8.99 26.61 8.58
N ASP A 302 8.07 27.52 8.27
CA ASP A 302 6.71 27.48 8.80
C ASP A 302 5.90 26.40 8.06
N PHE A 303 5.89 25.19 8.62
CA PHE A 303 5.17 24.05 8.05
C PHE A 303 3.65 24.24 8.03
N ILE A 304 3.09 25.08 8.92
CA ILE A 304 1.65 25.41 8.88
C ILE A 304 1.39 26.25 7.64
N GLN A 305 2.18 27.32 7.42
CA GLN A 305 2.06 28.15 6.23
C GLN A 305 2.27 27.33 4.96
N LEU A 306 3.23 26.40 4.96
CA LEU A 306 3.47 25.51 3.83
C LEU A 306 2.29 24.57 3.55
N ALA A 307 1.65 24.02 4.59
CA ALA A 307 0.46 23.19 4.44
C ALA A 307 -0.70 23.98 3.81
N LEU A 308 -0.87 25.22 4.25
CA LEU A 308 -1.88 26.14 3.74
C LEU A 308 -1.62 26.54 2.28
N LEU A 309 -0.37 26.89 1.93
CA LEU A 309 0.01 27.28 0.56
C LEU A 309 -0.17 26.15 -0.45
N ASN A 310 0.12 24.91 -0.04
CA ASN A 310 0.06 23.75 -0.92
C ASN A 310 -1.33 23.11 -1.03
N ARG A 311 -2.33 23.59 -0.26
CA ARG A 311 -3.70 23.04 -0.27
C ARG A 311 -3.71 21.50 -0.17
N ARG A 312 -3.04 20.98 0.86
CA ARG A 312 -2.78 19.54 1.03
C ARG A 312 -4.08 18.75 1.17
N ASP A 313 -4.21 17.69 0.36
CA ASP A 313 -5.30 16.70 0.49
C ASP A 313 -4.95 15.64 1.56
N PHE A 314 -5.34 15.90 2.81
CA PHE A 314 -5.11 14.98 3.93
C PHE A 314 -5.89 13.66 3.87
N GLU A 315 -6.80 13.49 2.90
CA GLU A 315 -7.35 12.16 2.60
C GLU A 315 -6.26 11.22 2.07
N LYS A 316 -5.27 11.77 1.35
CA LYS A 316 -4.20 11.03 0.67
C LYS A 316 -2.80 11.35 1.19
N ASP A 317 -2.71 12.03 2.33
CA ASP A 317 -1.45 12.55 2.86
C ASP A 317 -1.39 12.39 4.38
N ASP A 318 -0.30 11.84 4.90
CA ASP A 318 -0.04 11.73 6.36
C ASP A 318 0.81 12.89 6.90
N PHE A 319 0.98 13.97 6.10
CA PHE A 319 1.78 15.14 6.47
C PHE A 319 1.42 15.70 7.85
N ALA A 320 0.13 15.75 8.22
CA ALA A 320 -0.30 16.24 9.53
C ALA A 320 0.32 15.43 10.68
N SER A 321 0.32 14.10 10.58
CA SER A 321 0.95 13.22 11.57
C SER A 321 2.47 13.38 11.59
N LEU A 322 3.10 13.44 10.41
CA LEU A 322 4.55 13.62 10.30
C LEU A 322 5.02 14.98 10.83
N LEU A 323 4.20 16.03 10.69
CA LEU A 323 4.48 17.35 11.25
C LEU A 323 4.58 17.30 12.78
N TRP A 324 3.67 16.59 13.45
CA TRP A 324 3.75 16.39 14.89
C TRP A 324 4.94 15.52 15.29
N VAL A 325 5.21 14.43 14.57
CA VAL A 325 6.40 13.59 14.80
C VAL A 325 7.68 14.43 14.72
N ARG A 326 7.77 15.30 13.72
CA ARG A 326 8.89 16.21 13.55
C ARG A 326 8.99 17.21 14.71
N ALA A 327 7.88 17.81 15.13
CA ALA A 327 7.87 18.72 16.28
C ALA A 327 8.33 18.02 17.56
N VAL A 328 7.96 16.75 17.77
CA VAL A 328 8.44 15.92 18.89
C VAL A 328 9.95 15.70 18.81
N LEU A 329 10.46 15.31 17.65
CA LEU A 329 11.90 15.07 17.44
C LEU A 329 12.75 16.33 17.69
N LEU A 330 12.19 17.50 17.45
CA LEU A 330 12.85 18.80 17.62
C LEU A 330 12.57 19.45 18.99
N GLY A 331 11.67 18.89 19.80
CA GLY A 331 11.22 19.52 21.06
C GLY A 331 10.41 20.79 20.87
N GLU A 332 9.77 20.97 19.71
CA GLU A 332 9.01 22.17 19.32
C GLU A 332 7.48 21.99 19.43
N GLU A 333 7.02 20.90 20.03
CA GLU A 333 5.60 20.51 20.12
C GLU A 333 4.69 21.64 20.64
N ILE A 334 5.12 22.29 21.73
CA ILE A 334 4.40 23.40 22.36
C ILE A 334 4.37 24.64 21.45
N GLN A 335 5.44 24.88 20.69
CA GLN A 335 5.50 26.02 19.77
C GLN A 335 4.58 25.80 18.57
N LEU A 336 4.59 24.59 18.00
CA LEU A 336 3.70 24.19 16.92
C LEU A 336 2.24 24.33 17.36
N GLN A 337 1.91 23.83 18.56
CA GLN A 337 0.55 23.94 19.11
C GLN A 337 0.11 25.41 19.25
N LYS A 338 0.92 26.26 19.87
CA LYS A 338 0.56 27.69 20.05
C LYS A 338 0.36 28.42 18.73
N ARG A 339 1.19 28.13 17.72
CA ARG A 339 1.01 28.71 16.37
C ARG A 339 -0.27 28.21 15.73
N LEU A 340 -0.57 26.93 15.85
CA LEU A 340 -1.81 26.35 15.34
C LEU A 340 -3.05 26.94 16.02
N GLU A 341 -3.00 27.13 17.33
CA GLU A 341 -4.07 27.76 18.12
C GLU A 341 -4.32 29.20 17.68
N LEU A 342 -3.26 30.00 17.49
CA LEU A 342 -3.35 31.37 16.98
C LEU A 342 -3.98 31.40 15.58
N GLU A 343 -3.48 30.56 14.67
CA GLU A 343 -3.90 30.52 13.27
C GLU A 343 -5.36 30.06 13.11
N LEU A 344 -5.80 29.14 13.98
CA LEU A 344 -7.20 28.70 14.09
C LEU A 344 -8.08 29.79 14.70
N ALA A 345 -7.65 30.43 15.78
CA ALA A 345 -8.42 31.49 16.44
C ALA A 345 -8.69 32.65 15.45
N ASP A 346 -7.65 33.15 14.78
CA ASP A 346 -7.76 34.27 13.84
C ASP A 346 -8.76 33.97 12.70
N ARG A 347 -8.74 32.74 12.15
CA ARG A 347 -9.66 32.35 11.07
C ARG A 347 -11.07 32.05 11.56
N LEU A 348 -11.21 31.36 12.69
CA LEU A 348 -12.52 30.99 13.22
C LEU A 348 -13.29 32.21 13.73
N THR A 349 -12.60 33.19 14.32
CA THR A 349 -13.22 34.47 14.66
C THR A 349 -13.72 35.20 13.40
N ALA A 350 -12.95 35.18 12.31
CA ALA A 350 -13.40 35.74 11.03
C ALA A 350 -14.64 35.01 10.45
N VAL A 351 -14.78 33.70 10.70
CA VAL A 351 -15.97 32.92 10.33
C VAL A 351 -17.17 33.31 11.21
N GLU A 352 -16.98 33.42 12.52
CA GLU A 352 -18.03 33.77 13.48
C GLU A 352 -18.57 35.19 13.26
N ASP A 353 -17.69 36.15 12.97
CA ASP A 353 -18.05 37.55 12.73
C ASP A 353 -18.83 37.76 11.42
N GLY A 354 -19.02 36.71 10.60
CA GLY A 354 -19.88 36.75 9.42
C GLY A 354 -19.44 37.72 8.33
N ILE A 355 -18.16 38.15 8.34
CA ILE A 355 -17.58 38.96 7.28
C ILE A 355 -17.68 38.15 5.99
N ASP A 356 -18.08 38.74 4.86
CA ASP A 356 -18.24 38.04 3.55
C ASP A 356 -16.99 37.19 3.15
N VAL A 357 -15.83 37.48 3.75
CA VAL A 357 -14.56 36.77 3.60
C VAL A 357 -14.48 35.46 4.42
N GLY A 358 -15.14 35.38 5.58
CA GLY A 358 -15.05 34.27 6.54
C GLY A 358 -15.65 32.95 6.08
N LEU A 359 -16.66 32.99 5.20
CA LEU A 359 -17.23 31.80 4.56
C LEU A 359 -16.69 31.56 3.13
N SER A 360 -15.63 32.27 2.74
CA SER A 360 -14.99 32.02 1.45
C SER A 360 -14.43 30.59 1.39
N PRO A 361 -14.44 29.92 0.22
CA PRO A 361 -13.88 28.59 0.06
C PRO A 361 -12.43 28.47 0.53
N ASP A 362 -11.63 29.51 0.35
CA ASP A 362 -10.22 29.54 0.76
C ASP A 362 -10.04 29.55 2.28
N VAL A 363 -10.89 30.31 3.01
CA VAL A 363 -10.85 30.32 4.50
C VAL A 363 -11.31 28.97 5.04
N VAL A 364 -12.38 28.42 4.48
CA VAL A 364 -12.88 27.09 4.83
C VAL A 364 -11.81 26.01 4.63
N GLU A 365 -11.16 25.99 3.46
CA GLU A 365 -10.10 25.03 3.15
C GLU A 365 -8.91 25.19 4.11
N ALA A 366 -8.53 26.42 4.44
CA ALA A 366 -7.49 26.69 5.42
C ALA A 366 -7.85 26.19 6.81
N VAL A 367 -9.07 26.45 7.31
CA VAL A 367 -9.53 25.94 8.62
C VAL A 367 -9.55 24.41 8.61
N ASP A 368 -10.03 23.78 7.54
CA ASP A 368 -10.09 22.32 7.42
C ASP A 368 -8.67 21.70 7.46
N ILE A 369 -7.68 22.32 6.81
CA ILE A 369 -6.26 21.95 6.89
C ILE A 369 -5.74 22.04 8.34
N LEU A 370 -6.01 23.15 9.02
CA LEU A 370 -5.56 23.37 10.39
C LEU A 370 -6.21 22.38 11.36
N LEU A 371 -7.50 22.06 11.18
CA LEU A 371 -8.20 21.05 11.97
C LEU A 371 -7.66 19.63 11.73
N CYS A 372 -7.24 19.30 10.50
CA CYS A 372 -6.54 18.05 10.23
C CYS A 372 -5.22 17.96 11.00
N ILE A 373 -4.43 19.05 11.01
CA ILE A 373 -3.20 19.14 11.79
C ILE A 373 -3.51 18.99 13.28
N LEU A 374 -4.50 19.71 13.81
CA LEU A 374 -4.91 19.64 15.21
C LEU A 374 -5.33 18.22 15.59
N PHE A 375 -6.13 17.56 14.76
CA PHE A 375 -6.62 16.22 15.01
C PHE A 375 -5.48 15.19 15.09
N ALA A 376 -4.43 15.37 14.30
CA ALA A 376 -3.25 14.49 14.28
C ALA A 376 -2.30 14.68 15.49
N SER A 377 -2.53 15.67 16.35
CA SER A 377 -1.67 15.94 17.51
C SER A 377 -1.54 14.75 18.47
N PRO A 378 -0.46 14.62 19.26
CA PRO A 378 -0.36 13.64 20.34
C PRO A 378 -1.44 13.86 21.40
N ARG A 379 -1.97 12.79 22.00
CA ARG A 379 -3.12 12.86 22.92
C ARG A 379 -2.81 13.62 24.21
N ASP A 380 -1.56 13.58 24.65
CA ASP A 380 -1.12 14.16 25.93
C ASP A 380 -0.93 15.69 25.88
N LEU A 381 -0.98 16.29 24.69
CA LEU A 381 -0.70 17.71 24.45
C LEU A 381 -1.90 18.66 24.66
N ILE A 382 -3.08 18.18 25.02
CA ILE A 382 -4.30 19.01 24.90
C ILE A 382 -4.74 19.61 26.23
N SER A 383 -4.28 20.84 26.47
CA SER A 383 -5.07 21.88 27.14
C SER A 383 -5.28 23.05 26.19
N LEU A 384 -6.26 22.94 25.28
CA LEU A 384 -6.66 24.06 24.41
C LEU A 384 -7.40 25.13 25.23
N ASP A 385 -7.30 26.38 24.79
CA ASP A 385 -8.10 27.46 25.36
C ASP A 385 -9.61 27.19 25.17
N SER A 386 -10.40 27.47 26.22
CA SER A 386 -11.84 27.19 26.22
C SER A 386 -12.63 27.99 25.18
N GLY A 387 -12.18 29.20 24.84
CA GLY A 387 -12.79 30.02 23.78
C GLY A 387 -12.55 29.42 22.41
N LEU A 388 -11.31 28.97 22.13
CA LEU A 388 -10.99 28.27 20.88
C LEU A 388 -11.77 26.96 20.72
N VAL A 389 -11.93 26.19 21.80
CA VAL A 389 -12.75 24.98 21.83
C VAL A 389 -14.19 25.28 21.42
N GLN A 390 -14.77 26.38 21.89
CA GLN A 390 -16.13 26.81 21.52
C GLN A 390 -16.22 27.22 20.05
N LEU A 391 -15.24 27.97 19.54
CA LEU A 391 -15.15 28.34 18.12
C LEU A 391 -15.10 27.11 17.20
N ILE A 392 -14.25 26.13 17.54
CA ILE A 392 -14.14 24.87 16.78
C ILE A 392 -15.47 24.11 16.82
N ASN A 393 -16.11 24.03 17.99
CA ASN A 393 -17.40 23.37 18.16
C ASN A 393 -18.47 24.01 17.25
N GLY A 394 -18.57 25.34 17.24
CA GLY A 394 -19.49 26.08 16.38
C GLY A 394 -19.22 25.86 14.88
N TYR A 395 -17.94 25.91 14.48
CA TYR A 395 -17.55 25.63 13.10
C TYR A 395 -17.89 24.21 12.67
N VAL A 396 -17.55 23.19 13.47
CA VAL A 396 -17.85 21.79 13.16
C VAL A 396 -19.37 21.58 13.01
N LEU A 397 -20.18 22.21 13.85
CA LEU A 397 -21.65 22.14 13.75
C LEU A 397 -22.15 22.75 12.44
N LEU A 398 -21.66 23.94 12.08
CA LEU A 398 -21.98 24.60 10.80
C LEU A 398 -21.58 23.72 9.61
N ARG A 399 -20.39 23.11 9.64
CA ARG A 399 -19.88 22.29 8.55
C ARG A 399 -20.66 20.99 8.37
N ILE A 400 -21.08 20.35 9.46
CA ILE A 400 -21.99 19.19 9.40
C ILE A 400 -23.33 19.61 8.79
N ALA A 401 -23.83 20.81 9.12
CA ALA A 401 -25.10 21.29 8.59
C ALA A 401 -25.10 21.44 7.07
N VAL A 402 -24.00 21.90 6.47
CA VAL A 402 -23.89 22.14 5.02
C VAL A 402 -23.18 21.02 4.25
N ALA A 403 -22.84 19.91 4.92
CA ALA A 403 -22.04 18.84 4.34
C ALA A 403 -22.72 18.12 3.16
N SER A 404 -21.88 17.63 2.25
CA SER A 404 -22.21 16.80 1.09
C SER A 404 -21.17 15.68 0.94
N GLU A 405 -21.30 14.80 -0.06
CA GLU A 405 -20.32 13.71 -0.28
C GLU A 405 -18.87 14.19 -0.38
N THR A 406 -18.63 15.36 -1.00
CA THR A 406 -17.28 15.92 -1.17
C THR A 406 -16.60 16.24 0.16
N HIS A 407 -17.38 16.34 1.25
CA HIS A 407 -16.91 16.62 2.60
C HIS A 407 -16.83 15.36 3.48
N ALA A 408 -17.12 14.17 2.93
CA ALA A 408 -17.28 12.95 3.73
C ALA A 408 -16.03 12.59 4.55
N PHE A 409 -14.82 12.80 3.99
CA PHE A 409 -13.57 12.59 4.72
C PHE A 409 -13.46 13.50 5.95
N MET A 410 -13.63 14.81 5.75
CA MET A 410 -13.56 15.80 6.84
C MET A 410 -14.60 15.52 7.91
N VAL A 411 -15.85 15.32 7.51
CA VAL A 411 -16.95 15.13 8.45
C VAL A 411 -16.80 13.84 9.25
N HIS A 412 -16.56 12.72 8.59
CA HIS A 412 -16.52 11.44 9.31
C HIS A 412 -15.22 11.23 10.08
N ASN A 413 -14.06 11.56 9.51
CA ASN A 413 -12.78 11.23 10.15
C ASN A 413 -12.29 12.35 11.08
N ILE A 414 -12.38 13.61 10.64
CA ILE A 414 -11.78 14.73 11.35
C ILE A 414 -12.78 15.33 12.35
N TYR A 415 -13.97 15.73 11.90
CA TYR A 415 -14.94 16.39 12.78
C TYR A 415 -15.50 15.47 13.85
N THR A 416 -16.00 14.29 13.48
CA THR A 416 -16.44 13.29 14.48
C THR A 416 -15.29 12.90 15.41
N GLY A 417 -14.07 12.80 14.89
CA GLY A 417 -12.88 12.54 15.70
C GLY A 417 -12.59 13.67 16.71
N LEU A 418 -12.69 14.93 16.29
CA LEU A 418 -12.52 16.11 17.13
C LEU A 418 -13.62 16.24 18.19
N ILE A 419 -14.88 15.94 17.86
CA ILE A 419 -15.99 15.91 18.82
C ILE A 419 -15.65 14.99 20.00
N LYS A 420 -15.18 13.78 19.70
CA LYS A 420 -14.77 12.80 20.72
C LYS A 420 -13.52 13.24 21.47
N ARG A 421 -12.50 13.70 20.74
CA ARG A 421 -11.19 14.05 21.29
C ARG A 421 -11.24 15.27 22.21
N LEU A 422 -12.01 16.29 21.82
CA LEU A 422 -12.20 17.53 22.58
C LEU A 422 -13.37 17.47 23.55
N LYS A 423 -14.06 16.32 23.63
CA LYS A 423 -15.20 16.06 24.51
C LYS A 423 -16.32 17.10 24.35
N PHE A 424 -16.64 17.45 23.11
CA PHE A 424 -17.79 18.31 22.84
C PHE A 424 -19.08 17.60 23.28
N PRO A 425 -20.10 18.34 23.73
CA PRO A 425 -21.41 17.75 23.97
C PRO A 425 -21.92 17.16 22.65
N ALA A 426 -22.18 15.85 22.60
CA ALA A 426 -22.55 15.17 21.37
C ALA A 426 -24.01 15.41 20.95
N LYS A 427 -24.89 15.79 21.90
CA LYS A 427 -26.32 15.97 21.67
C LYS A 427 -26.68 16.98 20.57
N PRO A 428 -26.12 18.21 20.51
CA PRO A 428 -26.42 19.17 19.45
C PRO A 428 -26.14 18.62 18.05
N PHE A 429 -25.09 17.81 17.90
CA PHE A 429 -24.74 17.17 16.63
C PHE A 429 -25.72 16.05 16.27
N ALA A 430 -26.11 15.21 17.24
CA ALA A 430 -27.10 14.16 17.03
C ALA A 430 -28.46 14.76 16.65
N ASP A 431 -28.90 15.81 17.35
CA ASP A 431 -30.13 16.55 17.04
C ASP A 431 -30.09 17.16 15.65
N LEU A 432 -28.97 17.81 15.28
CA LEU A 432 -28.79 18.37 13.94
C LEU A 432 -28.88 17.27 12.87
N CYS A 433 -28.18 16.14 13.04
CA CYS A 433 -28.25 15.02 12.10
C CYS A 433 -29.68 14.52 11.94
N LEU A 434 -30.43 14.32 13.03
CA LEU A 434 -31.81 13.85 13.00
C LEU A 434 -32.76 14.85 12.32
N SER A 435 -32.61 16.14 12.60
CA SER A 435 -33.37 17.20 11.95
C SER A 435 -33.12 17.26 10.44
N LEU A 436 -31.86 17.22 10.02
CA LEU A 436 -31.49 17.29 8.60
C LEU A 436 -31.88 16.03 7.83
N ILE A 437 -31.73 14.85 8.45
CA ILE A 437 -32.15 13.58 7.85
C ILE A 437 -33.67 13.53 7.61
N SER A 438 -34.43 14.25 8.43
CA SER A 438 -35.89 14.35 8.33
C SER A 438 -36.37 15.37 7.29
N GLU A 439 -35.46 16.09 6.62
CA GLU A 439 -35.81 17.03 5.55
C GLU A 439 -36.42 16.30 4.34
N GLU A 440 -37.46 16.90 3.75
CA GLU A 440 -38.04 16.37 2.51
C GLU A 440 -37.01 16.45 1.37
N ALA A 441 -36.81 15.32 0.68
CA ALA A 441 -35.93 15.19 -0.49
C ALA A 441 -34.41 15.38 -0.23
N ILE A 442 -33.88 14.90 0.89
CA ILE A 442 -32.44 14.81 1.14
C ILE A 442 -31.73 13.91 0.09
N PRO A 443 -30.60 14.36 -0.51
CA PRO A 443 -29.76 13.53 -1.36
C PRO A 443 -29.21 12.28 -0.63
N CYS A 444 -29.14 11.14 -1.32
CA CYS A 444 -28.75 9.85 -0.71
C CYS A 444 -27.35 9.86 -0.09
N ASP A 445 -26.41 10.56 -0.71
CA ASP A 445 -25.04 10.73 -0.26
C ASP A 445 -24.98 11.53 1.05
N ARG A 446 -25.69 12.66 1.13
CA ARG A 446 -25.83 13.47 2.34
C ARG A 446 -26.53 12.69 3.44
N HIS A 447 -27.58 11.94 3.10
CA HIS A 447 -28.28 11.07 4.05
C HIS A 447 -27.33 10.00 4.63
N CYS A 448 -26.55 9.34 3.77
CA CYS A 448 -25.57 8.34 4.21
C CYS A 448 -24.52 8.93 5.15
N LEU A 449 -24.03 10.13 4.85
CA LEU A 449 -23.05 10.82 5.67
C LEU A 449 -23.61 11.16 7.06
N LEU A 450 -24.79 11.77 7.12
CA LEU A 450 -25.42 12.15 8.39
C LEU A 450 -25.82 10.92 9.22
N ALA A 451 -26.32 9.85 8.60
CA ALA A 451 -26.66 8.61 9.31
C ALA A 451 -25.44 7.96 9.95
N ARG A 452 -24.28 8.03 9.26
CA ARG A 452 -22.99 7.56 9.78
C ARG A 452 -22.53 8.41 10.96
N VAL A 453 -22.52 9.73 10.82
CA VAL A 453 -22.15 10.67 11.90
C VAL A 453 -23.03 10.44 13.13
N LEU A 454 -24.35 10.36 12.93
CA LEU A 454 -25.29 10.05 14.01
C LEU A 454 -24.88 8.77 14.72
N TYR A 455 -24.70 7.66 13.99
CA TYR A 455 -24.32 6.38 14.57
C TYR A 455 -23.03 6.45 15.40
N ASP A 456 -21.99 7.09 14.87
CA ASP A 456 -20.68 7.20 15.53
C ASP A 456 -20.71 8.05 16.81
N LEU A 457 -21.64 9.02 16.89
CA LEU A 457 -21.81 9.91 18.04
C LEU A 457 -22.70 9.33 19.14
N LEU A 458 -23.51 8.32 18.84
CA LEU A 458 -24.44 7.74 19.83
C LEU A 458 -23.72 7.09 21.03
N ASP A 459 -22.45 6.68 20.89
CA ASP A 459 -21.68 6.13 22.02
C ASP A 459 -21.18 7.21 22.99
N GLU A 460 -21.22 8.49 22.58
CA GLU A 460 -20.73 9.63 23.36
C GLU A 460 -21.87 10.35 24.12
N LEU A 461 -23.12 9.93 23.91
CA LEU A 461 -24.29 10.51 24.57
C LEU A 461 -24.50 9.91 25.96
N SER A 462 -24.96 10.74 26.89
CA SER A 462 -25.44 10.26 28.19
C SER A 462 -26.75 9.48 28.03
N GLU A 463 -27.11 8.64 29.02
CA GLU A 463 -28.40 7.92 29.00
C GLU A 463 -29.60 8.88 28.95
N GLU A 464 -29.49 10.04 29.61
CA GLU A 464 -30.51 11.10 29.59
C GLU A 464 -30.66 11.70 28.18
N ASP A 465 -29.55 12.01 27.51
CA ASP A 465 -29.57 12.53 26.14
C ASP A 465 -30.15 11.50 25.16
N VAL A 466 -29.80 10.22 25.32
CA VAL A 466 -30.34 9.13 24.52
C VAL A 466 -31.87 9.05 24.68
N ALA A 467 -32.38 9.15 25.91
CA ALA A 467 -33.81 9.11 26.18
C ALA A 467 -34.55 10.27 25.51
N GLU A 468 -33.95 11.47 25.45
CA GLU A 468 -34.53 12.63 24.79
C GLU A 468 -34.58 12.53 23.26
N ILE A 469 -33.53 11.97 22.63
CA ILE A 469 -33.48 11.85 21.16
C ILE A 469 -34.16 10.57 20.64
N LEU A 470 -34.40 9.58 21.51
CA LEU A 470 -34.98 8.29 21.15
C LEU A 470 -36.28 8.42 20.33
N PRO A 471 -37.26 9.30 20.66
CA PRO A 471 -38.47 9.47 19.85
C PRO A 471 -38.16 9.90 18.41
N LYS A 472 -37.16 10.77 18.21
CA LYS A 472 -36.72 11.22 16.88
C LYS A 472 -36.06 10.08 16.10
N ILE A 473 -35.25 9.25 16.77
CA ILE A 473 -34.62 8.06 16.16
C ILE A 473 -35.68 7.06 15.70
N ILE A 474 -36.65 6.75 16.56
CA ILE A 474 -37.76 5.84 16.21
C ILE A 474 -38.58 6.41 15.05
N SER A 475 -38.85 7.71 15.05
CA SER A 475 -39.52 8.38 13.93
C SER A 475 -38.73 8.27 12.62
N TYR A 476 -37.40 8.39 12.68
CA TYR A 476 -36.53 8.25 11.50
C TYR A 476 -36.48 6.81 10.96
N LEU A 477 -36.42 5.82 11.84
CA LEU A 477 -36.43 4.40 11.43
C LEU A 477 -37.77 4.03 10.78
N GLY A 478 -38.86 4.68 11.19
CA GLY A 478 -40.19 4.54 10.62
C GLY A 478 -40.87 3.24 11.02
N GLU A 479 -41.99 2.93 10.38
CA GLU A 479 -42.81 1.75 10.70
C GLU A 479 -42.18 0.42 10.25
N LYS A 480 -41.29 0.45 9.26
CA LYS A 480 -40.58 -0.74 8.73
C LYS A 480 -39.07 -0.53 8.84
N PRO A 481 -38.49 -0.72 10.03
CA PRO A 481 -37.10 -0.38 10.32
C PRO A 481 -36.09 -1.24 9.56
N LEU A 482 -36.45 -2.49 9.22
CA LEU A 482 -35.58 -3.45 8.53
C LEU A 482 -35.68 -3.35 6.99
N ALA A 483 -36.70 -2.67 6.46
CA ALA A 483 -36.96 -2.61 5.03
C ALA A 483 -35.90 -1.79 4.27
N PRO A 484 -35.51 -2.21 3.04
CA PRO A 484 -34.62 -1.45 2.18
C PRO A 484 -35.18 -0.06 1.86
N ILE A 485 -34.30 0.93 1.80
CA ILE A 485 -34.67 2.31 1.45
C ILE A 485 -35.02 2.38 -0.03
N ARG A 486 -36.26 2.80 -0.34
CA ARG A 486 -36.68 3.12 -1.70
C ARG A 486 -36.27 4.55 -2.04
N LEU A 487 -35.15 4.72 -2.75
CA LEU A 487 -34.72 6.03 -3.22
C LEU A 487 -35.59 6.49 -4.39
N TYR A 488 -36.15 7.70 -4.30
CA TYR A 488 -36.83 8.34 -5.42
C TYR A 488 -35.79 8.75 -6.48
N ARG A 489 -35.79 8.09 -7.64
CA ARG A 489 -34.95 8.43 -8.79
C ARG A 489 -35.40 9.77 -9.38
N LYS A 490 -34.72 10.88 -9.06
CA LYS A 490 -34.71 12.04 -9.96
C LYS A 490 -33.58 11.87 -10.96
N SER A 491 -33.95 11.80 -12.22
CA SER A 491 -33.08 11.70 -13.38
C SER A 491 -31.99 12.78 -13.33
N MET A 492 -30.72 12.38 -13.47
CA MET A 492 -29.70 12.95 -14.37
C MET A 492 -28.30 12.45 -13.96
N CYS A 493 -27.66 11.71 -14.89
CA CYS A 493 -26.21 11.67 -15.10
C CYS A 493 -25.27 11.40 -13.89
N SER A 494 -25.46 10.31 -13.14
CA SER A 494 -24.37 9.66 -12.41
C SER A 494 -24.44 8.14 -12.62
N ARG A 495 -23.27 7.48 -12.67
CA ARG A 495 -23.15 6.05 -13.00
C ARG A 495 -23.99 5.20 -12.03
N GLU A 496 -24.91 4.38 -12.54
CA GLU A 496 -25.84 3.54 -11.75
C GLU A 496 -25.18 2.68 -10.66
N ASN A 497 -23.88 2.38 -10.78
CA ASN A 497 -23.13 1.60 -9.80
C ASN A 497 -22.84 2.37 -8.49
N ASP A 498 -22.66 3.68 -8.55
CA ASP A 498 -22.29 4.48 -7.37
C ASP A 498 -23.50 4.73 -6.46
N THR A 499 -24.69 4.92 -7.04
CA THR A 499 -25.93 5.12 -6.29
C THR A 499 -26.38 3.86 -5.56
N ASN A 500 -26.21 2.68 -6.16
CA ASN A 500 -26.49 1.41 -5.49
C ASN A 500 -25.55 1.18 -4.29
N LYS A 501 -24.26 1.48 -4.45
CA LYS A 501 -23.28 1.36 -3.35
C LYS A 501 -23.58 2.31 -2.20
N GLN A 502 -23.99 3.54 -2.48
CA GLN A 502 -24.43 4.52 -1.47
C GLN A 502 -25.71 4.06 -0.77
N ALA A 503 -26.69 3.55 -1.52
CA ALA A 503 -27.92 2.99 -0.95
C ALA A 503 -27.64 1.82 0.00
N SER A 504 -26.74 0.90 -0.37
CA SER A 504 -26.31 -0.20 0.50
C SER A 504 -25.66 0.30 1.79
N LYS A 505 -24.78 1.31 1.72
CA LYS A 505 -24.13 1.91 2.91
C LYS A 505 -25.14 2.61 3.82
N LEU A 506 -26.05 3.40 3.25
CA LEU A 506 -27.09 4.06 4.03
C LEU A 506 -27.97 3.02 4.74
N HIS A 507 -28.33 1.94 4.03
CA HIS A 507 -29.09 0.84 4.62
C HIS A 507 -28.31 0.12 5.73
N GLU A 508 -27.02 -0.12 5.54
CA GLU A 508 -26.12 -0.64 6.59
C GLU A 508 -26.17 0.23 7.86
N PHE A 509 -26.02 1.55 7.75
CA PHE A 509 -26.06 2.45 8.91
C PHE A 509 -27.44 2.52 9.56
N ARG A 510 -28.54 2.45 8.79
CA ARG A 510 -29.89 2.31 9.35
C ARG A 510 -30.04 1.02 10.15
N LEU A 511 -29.59 -0.12 9.62
CA LEU A 511 -29.65 -1.39 10.34
C LEU A 511 -28.76 -1.40 11.59
N LYS A 512 -27.62 -0.69 11.57
CA LYS A 512 -26.79 -0.48 12.76
C LYS A 512 -27.51 0.34 13.84
N LEU A 513 -28.29 1.35 13.46
CA LEU A 513 -29.17 2.08 14.38
C LEU A 513 -30.27 1.16 14.93
N VAL A 514 -30.92 0.36 14.07
CA VAL A 514 -31.91 -0.65 14.49
C VAL A 514 -31.33 -1.59 15.52
N LEU A 515 -30.14 -2.14 15.26
CA LEU A 515 -29.47 -3.05 16.19
C LEU A 515 -29.24 -2.40 17.56
N LYS A 516 -28.87 -1.11 17.60
CA LYS A 516 -28.61 -0.36 18.84
C LYS A 516 -29.90 -0.06 19.63
N PHE A 517 -31.02 0.15 18.95
CA PHE A 517 -32.32 0.48 19.58
C PHE A 517 -33.35 -0.64 19.48
N LEU A 518 -32.91 -1.87 19.25
CA LEU A 518 -33.76 -3.04 18.98
C LEU A 518 -34.82 -3.28 20.07
N CYS A 519 -34.45 -3.04 21.33
CA CYS A 519 -35.35 -3.20 22.49
C CYS A 519 -36.48 -2.17 22.57
N HIS A 520 -36.42 -1.08 21.80
CA HIS A 520 -37.41 0.00 21.78
C HIS A 520 -38.34 -0.06 20.57
N LEU A 521 -38.14 -1.02 19.67
CA LEU A 521 -39.04 -1.23 18.53
C LEU A 521 -40.34 -1.88 18.99
N ARG A 522 -41.45 -1.50 18.34
CA ARG A 522 -42.80 -1.98 18.69
C ARG A 522 -43.08 -3.42 18.24
N GLU A 523 -42.27 -3.96 17.33
CA GLU A 523 -42.47 -5.28 16.75
C GLU A 523 -41.96 -6.40 17.65
N GLY A 524 -42.68 -7.53 17.65
CA GLY A 524 -42.28 -8.72 18.40
C GLY A 524 -41.02 -9.38 17.83
N PRO A 525 -40.23 -10.10 18.67
CA PRO A 525 -38.96 -10.70 18.26
C PRO A 525 -39.10 -11.70 17.11
N GLU A 526 -40.21 -12.44 17.03
CA GLU A 526 -40.47 -13.41 15.95
C GLU A 526 -40.76 -12.72 14.60
N SER A 527 -41.47 -11.58 14.62
CA SER A 527 -41.77 -10.78 13.43
C SER A 527 -40.48 -10.21 12.83
N LEU A 528 -39.67 -9.57 13.68
CA LEU A 528 -38.38 -8.98 13.28
C LEU A 528 -37.42 -10.04 12.75
N LEU A 529 -37.38 -11.23 13.38
CA LEU A 529 -36.53 -12.32 12.92
C LEU A 529 -37.00 -12.87 11.56
N THR A 530 -38.31 -12.96 11.34
CA THR A 530 -38.88 -13.37 10.05
C THR A 530 -38.46 -12.41 8.93
N GLU A 531 -38.62 -11.10 9.15
CA GLU A 531 -38.20 -10.09 8.18
C GLU A 531 -36.68 -10.10 7.94
N CYS A 532 -35.86 -10.34 8.97
CA CYS A 532 -34.42 -10.50 8.79
C CYS A 532 -34.09 -11.68 7.88
N VAL A 533 -34.73 -12.84 8.07
CA VAL A 533 -34.49 -14.03 7.22
C VAL A 533 -34.85 -13.74 5.76
N GLU A 534 -35.98 -13.08 5.50
CA GLU A 534 -36.38 -12.66 4.15
C GLU A 534 -35.40 -11.66 3.51
N CYS A 535 -34.82 -10.77 4.32
CA CYS A 535 -33.93 -9.73 3.84
C CYS A 535 -32.45 -10.15 3.69
N ILE A 536 -31.99 -11.21 4.38
CA ILE A 536 -30.59 -11.67 4.28
C ILE A 536 -30.29 -12.15 2.86
N ASP A 537 -31.14 -13.00 2.28
CA ASP A 537 -30.94 -13.56 0.93
C ASP A 537 -31.06 -12.49 -0.16
N SER A 538 -31.72 -11.37 0.14
CA SER A 538 -31.91 -10.23 -0.79
C SER A 538 -31.00 -9.03 -0.50
N ALA A 539 -30.02 -9.21 0.40
CA ALA A 539 -29.11 -8.14 0.78
C ALA A 539 -28.25 -7.67 -0.41
N SER A 540 -28.16 -6.36 -0.60
CA SER A 540 -27.41 -5.76 -1.72
C SER A 540 -25.89 -5.87 -1.60
N ALA A 541 -25.37 -6.11 -0.39
CA ALA A 541 -23.95 -6.28 -0.11
C ALA A 541 -23.74 -7.03 1.22
N TYR A 542 -22.58 -7.68 1.39
CA TYR A 542 -22.26 -8.42 2.62
C TYR A 542 -22.40 -7.59 3.92
N PRO A 543 -21.96 -6.31 4.02
CA PRO A 543 -22.14 -5.52 5.24
C PRO A 543 -23.60 -5.36 5.67
N VAL A 544 -24.53 -5.34 4.72
CA VAL A 544 -25.98 -5.32 4.99
C VAL A 544 -26.43 -6.68 5.52
N ALA A 545 -26.05 -7.77 4.85
CA ALA A 545 -26.36 -9.13 5.31
C ALA A 545 -25.81 -9.39 6.72
N GLU A 546 -24.60 -8.90 7.00
CA GLU A 546 -23.97 -8.98 8.32
C GLU A 546 -24.78 -8.24 9.40
N CYS A 547 -25.34 -7.07 9.08
CA CYS A 547 -26.21 -6.35 10.01
C CYS A 547 -27.48 -7.14 10.32
N TYR A 548 -28.14 -7.73 9.32
CA TYR A 548 -29.28 -8.61 9.55
C TYR A 548 -28.89 -9.82 10.41
N LEU A 549 -27.76 -10.48 10.13
CA LEU A 549 -27.27 -11.59 10.94
C LEU A 549 -26.98 -11.19 12.40
N LYS A 550 -26.48 -9.96 12.64
CA LYS A 550 -26.27 -9.40 13.99
C LYS A 550 -27.58 -9.12 14.71
N ILE A 551 -28.59 -8.59 14.01
CA ILE A 551 -29.93 -8.38 14.56
C ILE A 551 -30.57 -9.73 14.90
N SER A 552 -30.59 -10.67 13.95
CA SER A 552 -31.11 -12.03 14.15
C SER A 552 -30.50 -12.71 15.36
N ARG A 553 -29.18 -12.55 15.56
CA ARG A 553 -28.48 -13.10 16.72
C ARG A 553 -28.97 -12.53 18.05
N THR A 554 -29.34 -11.26 18.09
CA THR A 554 -29.86 -10.62 19.32
C THR A 554 -31.30 -11.05 19.62
N LEU A 555 -32.03 -11.51 18.59
CA LEU A 555 -33.40 -11.98 18.69
C LEU A 555 -33.51 -13.49 18.94
N ILE A 556 -32.51 -14.28 18.54
CA ILE A 556 -32.58 -15.74 18.53
C ILE A 556 -32.95 -16.34 19.89
N GLU A 557 -32.47 -15.74 20.99
CA GLU A 557 -32.75 -16.18 22.37
C GLU A 557 -34.19 -15.93 22.80
N LYS A 558 -34.93 -15.09 22.07
CA LYS A 558 -36.29 -14.64 22.39
C LYS A 558 -37.36 -15.27 21.47
N VAL A 559 -36.97 -16.18 20.58
CA VAL A 559 -37.85 -16.79 19.58
C VAL A 559 -38.00 -18.28 19.85
N ASN A 560 -39.25 -18.75 19.93
CA ASN A 560 -39.58 -20.14 20.25
C ASN A 560 -40.14 -20.91 19.03
N CYS A 561 -39.86 -20.45 17.81
CA CYS A 561 -40.33 -21.06 16.57
C CYS A 561 -39.20 -21.85 15.86
N PRO A 562 -39.17 -23.20 15.95
CA PRO A 562 -38.10 -24.01 15.38
C PRO A 562 -37.93 -23.84 13.86
N ASP A 563 -39.03 -23.74 13.12
CA ASP A 563 -39.01 -23.59 11.66
C ASP A 563 -38.32 -22.28 11.23
N LEU A 564 -38.56 -21.21 11.97
CA LEU A 564 -37.92 -19.91 11.74
C LEU A 564 -36.42 -19.96 12.06
N LEU A 565 -36.03 -20.63 13.15
CA LEU A 565 -34.62 -20.79 13.52
C LEU A 565 -33.84 -21.67 12.51
N VAL A 566 -34.48 -22.72 11.99
CA VAL A 566 -33.91 -23.55 10.91
C VAL A 566 -33.75 -22.74 9.62
N SER A 567 -34.74 -21.89 9.31
CA SER A 567 -34.68 -21.01 8.14
C SER A 567 -33.52 -20.01 8.26
N LEU A 568 -33.34 -19.38 9.43
CA LEU A 568 -32.18 -18.52 9.71
C LEU A 568 -30.85 -19.25 9.49
N LEU A 569 -30.72 -20.49 9.98
CA LEU A 569 -29.50 -21.27 9.83
C LEU A 569 -29.21 -21.56 8.35
N ARG A 570 -30.24 -21.95 7.57
CA ARG A 570 -30.12 -22.23 6.14
C ARG A 570 -29.65 -20.99 5.37
N THR A 571 -30.28 -19.85 5.60
CA THR A 571 -29.93 -18.57 4.96
C THR A 571 -28.52 -18.10 5.37
N SER A 572 -28.13 -18.27 6.64
CA SER A 572 -26.76 -17.95 7.11
C SER A 572 -25.69 -18.82 6.42
N ILE A 573 -25.98 -20.11 6.19
CA ILE A 573 -25.10 -21.02 5.44
C ILE A 573 -25.02 -20.59 3.97
N GLY A 574 -26.12 -20.14 3.38
CA GLY A 574 -26.17 -19.57 2.02
C GLY A 574 -25.15 -18.45 1.84
N ILE A 575 -25.22 -17.42 2.68
CA ILE A 575 -24.26 -16.28 2.65
C ILE A 575 -22.81 -16.75 2.86
N THR A 576 -22.57 -17.69 3.76
CA THR A 576 -21.22 -18.21 4.01
C THR A 576 -20.65 -18.91 2.77
N ASN A 577 -21.48 -19.62 2.02
CA ASN A 577 -21.07 -20.28 0.78
C ASN A 577 -20.80 -19.27 -0.34
N GLU A 578 -21.59 -18.20 -0.43
CA GLU A 578 -21.36 -17.11 -1.39
C GLU A 578 -20.02 -16.40 -1.14
N GLU A 579 -19.66 -16.18 0.13
CA GLU A 579 -18.43 -15.49 0.52
C GLU A 579 -17.20 -16.42 0.58
N ARG A 580 -17.28 -17.70 0.15
CA ARG A 580 -16.21 -18.71 0.32
C ARG A 580 -14.82 -18.32 -0.20
N LYS A 581 -14.75 -17.45 -1.21
CA LYS A 581 -13.49 -16.97 -1.81
C LYS A 581 -13.19 -15.51 -1.47
N SER A 582 -13.98 -14.88 -0.61
CA SER A 582 -13.82 -13.48 -0.22
C SER A 582 -13.17 -13.36 1.16
N GLN A 583 -12.79 -12.14 1.50
CA GLN A 583 -12.34 -11.78 2.85
C GLN A 583 -13.45 -11.88 3.92
N ASN A 584 -14.72 -11.99 3.51
CA ASN A 584 -15.86 -12.04 4.42
C ASN A 584 -16.26 -13.48 4.81
N PHE A 585 -15.61 -14.51 4.25
CA PHE A 585 -15.90 -15.90 4.57
C PHE A 585 -15.84 -16.18 6.07
N LEU A 586 -14.76 -15.72 6.73
CA LEU A 586 -14.53 -15.98 8.15
C LEU A 586 -15.57 -15.29 9.04
N PRO A 587 -15.87 -13.98 8.86
CA PRO A 587 -17.01 -13.34 9.52
C PRO A 587 -18.33 -14.10 9.31
N ALA A 588 -18.67 -14.50 8.08
CA ALA A 588 -19.91 -15.20 7.78
C ALA A 588 -20.00 -16.56 8.51
N LEU A 589 -18.90 -17.32 8.49
CA LEU A 589 -18.79 -18.60 9.18
C LEU A 589 -18.95 -18.46 10.69
N GLN A 590 -18.42 -17.40 11.31
CA GLN A 590 -18.61 -17.13 12.73
C GLN A 590 -20.08 -16.94 13.11
N HIS A 591 -20.87 -16.30 12.24
CA HIS A 591 -22.31 -16.17 12.45
C HIS A 591 -23.02 -17.52 12.40
N VAL A 592 -22.73 -18.35 11.40
CA VAL A 592 -23.29 -19.71 11.28
C VAL A 592 -22.99 -20.54 12.52
N LEU A 593 -21.73 -20.57 12.95
CA LEU A 593 -21.31 -21.34 14.13
C LEU A 593 -22.04 -20.89 15.40
N ARG A 594 -22.23 -19.59 15.60
CA ARG A 594 -22.96 -19.05 16.76
C ARG A 594 -24.45 -19.38 16.73
N CYS A 595 -25.11 -19.26 15.57
CA CYS A 595 -26.51 -19.66 15.42
C CYS A 595 -26.68 -21.18 15.66
N SER A 596 -25.73 -21.99 15.19
CA SER A 596 -25.74 -23.44 15.34
C SER A 596 -25.56 -23.86 16.80
N LEU A 597 -24.65 -23.19 17.52
CA LEU A 597 -24.43 -23.42 18.95
C LEU A 597 -25.69 -23.14 19.77
N PHE A 598 -26.38 -22.04 19.50
CA PHE A 598 -27.63 -21.70 20.19
C PHE A 598 -28.71 -22.76 19.96
N LEU A 599 -28.91 -23.17 18.70
CA LEU A 599 -29.87 -24.23 18.33
C LEU A 599 -29.57 -25.55 19.06
N LEU A 600 -28.30 -25.95 19.12
CA LEU A 600 -27.87 -27.14 19.86
C LEU A 600 -28.15 -27.03 21.36
N THR A 601 -27.90 -25.88 21.98
CA THR A 601 -28.21 -25.66 23.40
C THR A 601 -29.71 -25.70 23.68
N SER A 602 -30.55 -25.11 22.82
CA SER A 602 -32.01 -25.13 22.99
C SER A 602 -32.58 -26.54 22.86
N ILE A 603 -32.04 -27.36 21.95
CA ILE A 603 -32.40 -28.78 21.80
C ILE A 603 -31.95 -29.60 23.03
N LEU A 604 -30.72 -29.38 23.52
CA LEU A 604 -30.21 -30.09 24.70
C LEU A 604 -30.98 -29.75 25.98
N VAL A 605 -31.44 -28.51 26.14
CA VAL A 605 -32.31 -28.12 27.26
C VAL A 605 -33.66 -28.81 27.18
N LEU A 606 -34.26 -28.92 25.99
CA LEU A 606 -35.53 -29.64 25.79
C LEU A 606 -35.39 -31.15 26.07
N VAL A 607 -34.27 -31.76 25.68
CA VAL A 607 -33.98 -33.19 25.91
C VAL A 607 -33.61 -33.50 27.37
N SER A 608 -33.22 -32.49 28.17
CA SER A 608 -32.86 -32.69 29.58
C SER A 608 -34.05 -32.55 30.54
N TYR A 609 -35.24 -32.19 30.04
CA TYR A 609 -36.48 -32.06 30.82
C TYR A 609 -37.48 -33.20 30.57
N ASP A 610 -37.14 -34.16 29.70
CA ASP A 610 -37.74 -35.49 29.59
C ASP A 610 -36.82 -36.53 30.26
#